data_AF-A0A2E7Z373-F1
#
_entry.id   AF-A0A2E7Z373-F1
#
_cell.length_a   1.000
_cell.length_b   1.000
_cell.length_c   1.000
_cell.angle_alpha   90.00
_cell.angle_beta   90.00
_cell.angle_gamma   90.00
#
_symmetry.space_group_name_H-M   'P 1'
#
loop_
_entity.id
_entity.type
_entity.pdbx_description
1 polymer ?
#
loop_
_entity_poly.entity_id
_entity_poly.type
_entity_poly.pdbx_seq_one_letter_code
_entity_poly.pdbx_strand_id
1 'polypeptide(L)'
;MPRGQNLLDEAISLISGAGQNDLADRLTVQRDKFFFKSLAGVPLANKTKKAGTALSADASDANIAAVEALVVEIEDKADAPGTVLT
;
A
#
# COMPACT_ATOMS: atom_id res chain seq x y z
N MET A 1 1.03 10.03 -13.86
CA MET A 1 0.83 9.48 -12.51
C MET A 1 2.16 9.44 -11.78
N PRO A 2 2.23 9.98 -10.54
CA PRO A 2 3.34 9.82 -9.61
C PRO A 2 3.78 8.36 -9.43
N ARG A 3 5.09 8.12 -9.31
CA ARG A 3 5.66 6.78 -9.17
C ARG A 3 5.15 6.01 -7.95
N GLY A 4 4.88 6.70 -6.84
CA GLY A 4 4.33 6.09 -5.62
C GLY A 4 2.93 5.53 -5.85
N GLN A 5 2.06 6.27 -6.54
CA GLN A 5 0.70 5.83 -6.85
C GLN A 5 0.69 4.61 -7.78
N ASN A 6 1.53 4.59 -8.82
CA ASN A 6 1.61 3.42 -9.72
C ASN A 6 2.03 2.15 -8.97
N LEU A 7 3.01 2.25 -8.07
CA LEU A 7 3.47 1.11 -7.28
C LEU A 7 2.39 0.63 -6.31
N LEU A 8 1.61 1.55 -5.75
CA LEU A 8 0.49 1.21 -4.87
C LEU A 8 -0.66 0.55 -5.64
N ASP A 9 -0.97 1.04 -6.85
CA ASP A 9 -1.98 0.43 -7.74
C ASP A 9 -1.62 -1.01 -8.11
N GLU A 10 -0.34 -1.27 -8.40
CA GLU A 10 0.15 -2.63 -8.64
C GLU A 10 0.05 -3.50 -7.39
N ALA A 11 0.37 -2.96 -6.21
CA ALA A 11 0.23 -3.68 -4.95
C ALA A 11 -1.24 -4.04 -4.66
N ILE A 12 -2.16 -3.08 -4.83
CA ILE A 12 -3.61 -3.25 -4.66
C ILE A 12 -4.13 -4.39 -5.56
N SER A 13 -3.71 -4.40 -6.83
CA SER A 13 -4.09 -5.45 -7.78
C SER A 13 -3.62 -6.84 -7.33
N LEU A 14 -2.37 -6.97 -6.86
CA LEU A 14 -1.85 -8.24 -6.35
C LEU A 14 -2.57 -8.71 -5.09
N ILE A 15 -2.85 -7.79 -4.16
CA ILE A 15 -3.50 -8.09 -2.88
C ILE A 15 -4.97 -8.50 -3.09
N SER A 16 -5.71 -7.78 -3.95
CA SER A 16 -7.07 -8.15 -4.33
C SER A 16 -7.09 -9.48 -5.11
N GLY A 17 -6.12 -9.71 -6.00
CA GLY A 17 -5.97 -10.99 -6.71
C GLY A 17 -5.72 -12.17 -5.78
N ALA A 18 -5.13 -11.94 -4.60
CA ALA A 18 -4.93 -12.94 -3.54
C ALA A 18 -6.15 -13.10 -2.60
N GLY A 19 -7.26 -12.43 -2.87
CA GLY A 19 -8.49 -12.51 -2.07
C GLY A 19 -8.54 -11.58 -0.85
N GLN A 20 -7.51 -10.76 -0.62
CA GLN A 20 -7.43 -9.82 0.50
C GLN A 20 -8.07 -8.47 0.15
N ASN A 21 -9.35 -8.49 -0.22
CA ASN A 21 -10.06 -7.30 -0.71
C ASN A 21 -10.15 -6.18 0.33
N ASP A 22 -10.30 -6.50 1.62
CA ASP A 22 -10.33 -5.49 2.69
C ASP A 22 -9.02 -4.67 2.75
N LEU A 23 -7.87 -5.35 2.68
CA LEU A 23 -6.56 -4.69 2.66
C LEU A 23 -6.37 -3.86 1.39
N ALA A 24 -6.87 -4.35 0.25
CA ALA A 24 -6.82 -3.64 -1.02
C ALA A 24 -7.68 -2.36 -1.00
N ASP A 25 -8.88 -2.42 -0.44
CA ASP A 25 -9.79 -1.29 -0.30
C ASP A 25 -9.19 -0.21 0.60
N ARG A 26 -8.62 -0.61 1.75
CA ARG A 26 -7.90 0.30 2.65
C ARG A 26 -6.77 1.03 1.94
N LEU A 27 -5.93 0.31 1.20
CA LEU A 27 -4.84 0.92 0.40
C LEU A 27 -5.36 1.85 -0.70
N THR A 28 -6.50 1.55 -1.31
CA THR A 28 -7.13 2.38 -2.35
C THR A 28 -7.50 3.76 -1.81
N VAL A 29 -7.98 3.85 -0.57
CA VAL A 29 -8.26 5.15 0.09
C VAL A 29 -6.98 5.97 0.30
N GLN A 30 -5.86 5.31 0.54
CA GLN A 30 -4.56 5.96 0.80
C GLN A 30 -3.89 6.46 -0.49
N ARG A 31 -4.21 5.84 -1.64
CA ARG A 31 -3.59 6.09 -2.95
C ARG A 31 -3.59 7.57 -3.36
N ASP A 32 -4.67 8.29 -3.09
CA ASP A 32 -4.81 9.68 -3.51
C ASP A 32 -4.22 10.71 -2.54
N LYS A 33 -3.68 10.26 -1.40
CA LYS A 33 -3.02 11.13 -0.43
C LYS A 33 -1.71 11.69 -0.98
N PHE A 34 -1.39 12.92 -0.58
CA PHE A 34 -0.20 13.64 -1.06
C PHE A 34 1.10 12.85 -0.80
N PHE A 35 1.14 12.07 0.28
CA PHE A 35 2.27 11.19 0.60
C PHE A 35 2.72 10.35 -0.61
N PHE A 36 1.77 9.74 -1.34
CA PHE A 36 2.05 8.93 -2.53
C PHE A 36 2.15 9.71 -3.85
N LYS A 37 1.65 10.96 -3.86
CA LYS A 37 1.91 11.91 -4.95
C LYS A 37 3.34 12.46 -4.90
N SER A 38 3.93 12.49 -3.70
CA SER A 38 5.32 12.91 -3.45
C SER A 38 6.31 11.75 -3.62
N LEU A 39 7.61 12.06 -3.65
CA LEU A 39 8.67 11.04 -3.66
C LEU A 39 8.77 10.28 -2.32
N ALA A 40 8.20 10.81 -1.23
CA ALA A 40 8.27 10.20 0.10
C ALA A 40 7.47 8.90 0.20
N GLY A 41 6.39 8.75 -0.57
CA GLY A 41 5.58 7.53 -0.59
C GLY A 41 6.15 6.40 -1.44
N VAL A 42 7.16 6.66 -2.28
CA VAL A 42 7.74 5.66 -3.19
C VAL A 42 8.37 4.46 -2.46
N PRO A 43 9.17 4.64 -1.38
CA PRO A 43 9.74 3.51 -0.66
C PRO A 43 8.70 2.60 -0.02
N LEU A 44 7.65 3.19 0.58
CA LEU A 44 6.56 2.43 1.20
C LEU A 44 5.73 1.70 0.15
N ALA A 45 5.34 2.37 -0.93
CA ALA A 45 4.61 1.71 -2.02
C ALA A 45 5.40 0.53 -2.60
N ASN A 46 6.74 0.65 -2.72
CA ASN A 46 7.58 -0.44 -3.19
C ASN A 46 7.64 -1.62 -2.20
N LYS A 47 7.66 -1.36 -0.89
CA LYS A 47 7.56 -2.42 0.14
C LYS A 47 6.21 -3.14 0.05
N THR A 48 5.12 -2.39 -0.05
CA THR A 48 3.76 -2.95 -0.17
C THR A 48 3.61 -3.80 -1.43
N LYS A 49 4.16 -3.34 -2.56
CA LYS A 49 4.21 -4.15 -3.80
C LYS A 49 4.97 -5.46 -3.61
N LYS A 50 6.13 -5.42 -2.95
CA LYS A 50 6.91 -6.65 -2.67
C LYS A 50 6.14 -7.62 -1.79
N ALA A 51 5.50 -7.12 -0.74
CA ALA A 51 4.65 -7.94 0.14
C ALA A 51 3.44 -8.51 -0.61
N GLY A 52 2.77 -7.70 -1.44
CA GLY A 52 1.68 -8.16 -2.31
C GLY A 52 2.12 -9.22 -3.31
N THR A 53 3.35 -9.14 -3.84
CA THR A 53 3.91 -10.17 -4.73
C THR A 53 4.15 -11.48 -3.96
N ALA A 54 4.69 -11.40 -2.74
CA ALA A 54 4.87 -12.58 -1.89
C ALA A 54 3.53 -13.21 -1.52
N LEU A 55 2.54 -12.41 -1.15
CA LEU A 55 1.18 -12.85 -0.85
C LEU A 55 0.51 -13.50 -2.07
N SER A 56 0.64 -12.90 -3.25
CA SER A 56 0.10 -13.47 -4.49
C SER A 56 0.75 -14.79 -4.89
N ALA A 57 2.00 -15.03 -4.47
CA ALA A 57 2.69 -16.29 -4.69
C ALA A 57 2.38 -17.35 -3.61
N ASP A 58 2.17 -16.91 -2.37
CA ASP A 58 1.86 -17.73 -1.21
C ASP A 58 0.92 -16.99 -0.25
N ALA A 59 -0.34 -17.43 -0.19
CA ALA A 59 -1.39 -16.82 0.63
C ALA A 59 -1.35 -17.29 2.09
N SER A 60 -0.15 -17.47 2.66
CA SER A 60 0.04 -17.84 4.06
C SER A 60 -0.29 -16.69 5.01
N ASP A 61 -0.72 -17.03 6.23
CA ASP A 61 -1.04 -16.03 7.28
C ASP A 61 0.12 -15.08 7.57
N ALA A 62 1.36 -15.56 7.42
CA ALA A 62 2.56 -14.74 7.58
C ALA A 62 2.65 -13.62 6.52
N ASN A 63 2.33 -13.94 5.26
CA ASN A 63 2.33 -12.95 4.18
C ASN A 63 1.13 -12.00 4.29
N ILE A 64 -0.02 -12.49 4.75
CA ILE A 64 -1.19 -11.65 5.04
C ILE A 64 -0.85 -10.64 6.14
N ALA A 65 -0.29 -11.10 7.27
CA ALA A 65 0.12 -10.23 8.38
C ALA A 65 1.19 -9.21 7.96
N ALA A 66 2.12 -9.60 7.09
CA ALA A 66 3.13 -8.68 6.56
C ALA A 66 2.51 -7.56 5.69
N VAL A 67 1.51 -7.89 4.87
CA VAL A 67 0.77 -6.87 4.10
C VAL A 67 -0.03 -5.98 5.04
N GLU A 68 -0.75 -6.56 6.00
CA GLU A 68 -1.57 -5.81 6.97
C GLU A 68 -0.73 -4.80 7.78
N ALA A 69 0.45 -5.21 8.28
CA ALA A 69 1.36 -4.30 8.98
C ALA A 69 1.79 -3.11 8.10
N LEU A 70 1.99 -3.34 6.80
CA LEU A 70 2.31 -2.27 5.85
C LEU A 70 1.11 -1.38 5.55
N VAL A 71 -0.13 -1.91 5.53
CA VAL A 71 -1.34 -1.10 5.40
C VAL A 71 -1.46 -0.14 6.58
N VAL A 72 -1.28 -0.63 7.80
CA VAL A 72 -1.31 0.20 9.02
C VAL A 72 -0.20 1.24 9.01
N GLU A 73 1.04 0.88 8.64
CA GLU A 73 2.14 1.84 8.53
C GLU A 73 1.84 2.94 7.49
N ILE A 74 1.16 2.58 6.40
CA ILE A 74 0.72 3.53 5.38
C ILE A 74 -0.35 4.47 5.92
N GLU A 75 -1.36 3.95 6.62
CA GLU A 75 -2.43 4.75 7.22
C GLU A 75 -1.84 5.80 8.17
N ASP A 76 -0.95 5.37 9.08
CA ASP A 76 -0.29 6.25 10.05
C ASP A 76 0.54 7.36 9.37
N LYS A 77 1.28 7.01 8.30
CA LYS A 77 2.17 7.96 7.62
C LYS A 77 1.43 8.86 6.64
N ALA A 78 0.39 8.36 6.00
CA ALA A 78 -0.34 9.12 5.00
C ALA A 78 -1.27 10.15 5.65
N ASP A 79 -1.71 9.92 6.90
CA ASP A 79 -2.46 10.87 7.73
C ASP A 79 -1.60 11.78 8.62
N ALA A 80 -0.28 11.70 8.53
CA ALA A 80 0.60 12.55 9.33
C ALA A 80 0.39 14.04 9.00
N PRO A 81 0.36 14.95 10.00
CA PRO A 81 -0.03 16.36 9.80
C PRO A 81 0.87 17.20 8.87
N GLY A 82 1.95 16.63 8.29
CA GLY A 82 2.78 17.25 7.25
C GLY A 82 2.54 16.72 5.83
N THR A 83 1.64 15.75 5.65
CA THR A 83 1.22 15.21 4.34
C THR A 83 -0.13 15.75 3.88
N VAL A 84 -0.82 16.53 4.70
CA VAL A 84 -2.05 17.24 4.31
C VAL A 84 -1.63 18.63 3.83
N LEU A 85 -1.89 18.95 2.57
CA LEU A 85 -1.71 20.31 2.06
C LEU A 85 -2.70 21.23 2.79
N THR A 86 -2.20 22.06 3.71
CA THR A 86 -2.82 23.35 4.03
C THR A 86 -2.54 24.34 2.91
#